data_AF-A0A1U7UH48-F1
#
_entry.id   AF-A0A1U7UH48-F1
#
_cell.length_a   1.000
_cell.length_b   1.000
_cell.length_c   1.000
_cell.angle_alpha   90.00
_cell.angle_beta   90.00
_cell.angle_gamma   90.00
#
_symmetry.space_group_name_H-M   'P 1'
#
loop_
_entity.id
_entity.type
_entity.pdbx_description
1 polymer ?
#
loop_
_entity_poly.entity_id
_entity_poly.type
_entity_poly.pdbx_seq_one_letter_code
_entity_poly.pdbx_strand_id
1 'polypeptide(L)'
;MFHVSFRYIFGIPPLILVLLPVASSDCEIEGKDGKQYEKILMVSIDILLNSMNEIGSNCLNNEPNFFRRHLCDDNKEGMFLYRAARKLKQFSKINSTEDFNIHLLRVSEGTLTLLNCTSKVKGKKTPSVGEAQPTKNLEENKFLKEQKKQNDSCFLKRLLQKIKTCWNKILSGTKGH
;
A
#
# COMPACT_ATOMS: atom_id res chain seq x y z
N MET A 1 -18.88 55.98 -43.33
CA MET A 1 -17.69 55.18 -43.73
C MET A 1 -16.51 55.69 -42.91
N PHE A 2 -15.81 54.98 -42.03
CA PHE A 2 -15.70 53.55 -41.79
C PHE A 2 -15.92 53.19 -40.32
N HIS A 3 -16.47 52.00 -40.15
CA HIS A 3 -16.96 51.36 -38.95
C HIS A 3 -15.80 50.87 -38.07
N VAL A 4 -15.82 51.20 -36.78
CA VAL A 4 -14.92 50.63 -35.77
C VAL A 4 -15.26 49.15 -35.60
N SER A 5 -14.30 48.25 -35.83
CA SER A 5 -14.43 46.84 -35.46
C SER A 5 -13.06 46.21 -35.22
N PHE A 6 -12.50 46.46 -34.03
CA PHE A 6 -11.52 45.55 -33.42
C PHE A 6 -12.29 44.29 -33.00
N ARG A 7 -12.22 43.24 -33.85
CA ARG A 7 -12.75 41.93 -33.49
C ARG A 7 -11.79 41.25 -32.51
N TYR A 8 -12.04 41.50 -31.22
CA TYR A 8 -11.56 40.70 -30.10
C TYR A 8 -12.27 39.34 -30.15
N ILE A 9 -11.72 38.42 -30.95
CA ILE A 9 -12.25 37.06 -31.12
C ILE A 9 -11.54 36.17 -30.09
N PHE A 10 -12.30 35.85 -29.04
CA PHE A 10 -11.97 34.97 -27.92
C PHE A 10 -11.03 35.56 -26.85
N GLY A 11 -11.64 36.23 -25.89
CA GLY A 11 -11.13 36.38 -24.54
C GLY A 11 -11.02 35.01 -23.85
N ILE A 12 -9.91 34.33 -24.07
CA ILE A 12 -9.47 33.24 -23.22
C ILE A 12 -8.63 33.92 -22.12
N PRO A 13 -9.08 33.97 -20.86
CA PRO A 13 -8.22 34.39 -19.76
C PRO A 13 -6.98 33.49 -19.81
N PRO A 14 -5.76 34.00 -19.55
CA PRO A 14 -4.60 33.11 -19.45
C PRO A 14 -4.98 32.02 -18.46
N LEU A 15 -5.08 30.78 -18.94
CA LEU A 15 -5.24 29.61 -18.10
C LEU A 15 -3.97 29.55 -17.28
N ILE A 16 -3.99 30.24 -16.13
CA ILE A 16 -3.04 30.04 -15.06
C ILE A 16 -3.13 28.54 -14.82
N LEU A 17 -2.11 27.82 -15.27
CA LEU A 17 -1.78 26.49 -14.78
C LEU A 17 -1.41 26.71 -13.31
N VAL A 18 -2.44 26.93 -12.50
CA VAL A 18 -2.37 26.79 -11.06
C VAL A 18 -1.87 25.37 -10.91
N LEU A 19 -0.61 25.23 -10.52
CA LEU A 19 -0.09 24.01 -9.97
C LEU A 19 -0.93 23.75 -8.72
N LEU A 20 -2.12 23.20 -8.92
CA LEU A 20 -2.90 22.62 -7.86
C LEU A 20 -1.91 21.68 -7.18
N PRO A 21 -1.65 21.84 -5.87
CA PRO A 21 -0.78 20.93 -5.17
C PRO A 21 -1.25 19.53 -5.54
N VAL A 22 -0.37 18.77 -6.20
CA VAL A 22 -0.65 17.41 -6.64
C VAL A 22 -1.27 16.75 -5.44
N ALA A 23 -2.54 16.34 -5.56
CA ALA A 23 -3.36 15.87 -4.46
C ALA A 23 -2.81 14.54 -3.94
N SER A 24 -1.67 14.59 -3.26
CA SER A 24 -1.14 13.57 -2.40
C SER A 24 -1.80 13.79 -1.05
N SER A 25 -2.43 12.75 -0.51
CA SER A 25 -2.73 12.79 0.91
C SER A 25 -1.40 12.73 1.65
N ASP A 26 -1.11 13.76 2.41
CA ASP A 26 0.08 13.77 3.25
C ASP A 26 -0.18 12.87 4.46
N CYS A 27 0.69 11.87 4.60
CA CYS A 27 0.72 10.96 5.73
C CYS A 27 1.94 11.33 6.56
N GLU A 28 1.71 11.91 7.72
CA GLU A 28 2.74 12.22 8.69
C GLU A 28 2.93 11.03 9.64
N ILE A 29 4.17 10.82 10.08
CA ILE A 29 4.51 9.77 11.03
C ILE A 29 4.48 10.39 12.42
N GLU A 30 3.51 9.99 13.23
CA GLU A 30 3.42 10.40 14.63
C GLU A 30 4.47 9.65 15.46
N GLY A 31 5.10 10.35 16.41
CA GLY A 31 6.12 9.73 17.27
C GLY A 31 7.40 9.38 16.52
N LYS A 32 8.08 10.40 15.94
CA LYS A 32 9.37 10.26 15.23
C LYS A 32 10.49 9.60 16.03
N ASP A 33 10.33 9.35 17.33
CA ASP A 33 11.33 8.69 18.15
C ASP A 33 11.49 7.19 17.82
N GLY A 34 10.59 6.61 17.03
CA GLY A 34 10.77 5.29 16.42
C GLY A 34 10.68 4.09 17.37
N LYS A 35 10.53 4.34 18.67
CA LYS A 35 10.60 3.30 19.71
C LYS A 35 9.48 2.27 19.60
N GLN A 36 8.28 2.71 19.21
CA GLN A 36 7.14 1.80 19.04
C GLN A 36 7.38 0.84 17.86
N TYR A 37 7.97 1.32 16.77
CA TYR A 37 8.35 0.44 15.67
C TYR A 37 9.40 -0.57 16.13
N GLU A 38 10.51 -0.10 16.70
CA GLU A 38 11.67 -0.94 17.04
C GLU A 38 11.31 -2.02 18.07
N LYS A 39 10.53 -1.66 19.11
CA LYS A 39 10.20 -2.58 20.21
C LYS A 39 9.02 -3.50 19.92
N ILE A 40 8.04 -3.08 19.11
CA ILE A 40 6.76 -3.79 18.97
C ILE A 40 6.54 -4.30 17.54
N LEU A 41 6.67 -3.42 16.54
CA LEU A 41 6.35 -3.78 15.15
C LEU A 41 7.46 -4.61 14.51
N MET A 42 8.73 -4.23 14.69
CA MET A 42 9.87 -4.94 14.11
C MET A 42 9.91 -6.40 14.57
N VAL A 43 9.76 -6.64 15.88
CA VAL A 43 9.71 -8.00 16.45
C VAL A 43 8.62 -8.84 15.78
N SER A 44 7.44 -8.25 15.57
CA SER A 44 6.32 -8.95 14.94
C SER A 44 6.57 -9.22 13.45
N ILE A 45 7.21 -8.29 12.74
CA ILE A 45 7.62 -8.48 11.35
C ILE A 45 8.64 -9.62 11.23
N ASP A 46 9.61 -9.68 12.15
CA ASP A 46 10.65 -10.72 12.12
C ASP A 46 10.07 -12.11 12.39
N ILE A 47 9.15 -12.24 13.35
CA ILE A 47 8.42 -13.49 13.59
C ILE A 47 7.67 -13.94 12.32
N LEU A 48 6.95 -13.03 11.66
CA LEU A 48 6.24 -13.34 10.42
C LEU A 48 7.19 -13.77 9.30
N LEU A 49 8.29 -13.04 9.08
CA LEU A 49 9.25 -13.38 8.05
C LEU A 49 9.92 -14.73 8.33
N ASN A 50 10.27 -15.02 9.58
CA ASN A 50 10.84 -16.30 9.99
C ASN A 50 9.89 -17.47 9.73
N SER A 51 8.59 -17.32 10.03
CA SER A 51 7.57 -18.33 9.72
C SER A 51 7.38 -18.55 8.21
N MET A 52 7.86 -17.63 7.37
CA MET A 52 7.78 -17.69 5.92
C MET A 52 9.15 -17.97 5.25
N ASN A 53 10.15 -18.41 6.00
CA ASN A 53 11.49 -18.69 5.44
C ASN A 53 11.44 -19.78 4.34
N GLU A 54 10.66 -20.83 4.56
CA GLU A 54 10.44 -21.92 3.59
C GLU A 54 9.68 -21.48 2.32
N ILE A 55 8.99 -20.34 2.37
CA ILE A 55 8.24 -19.79 1.23
C ILE A 55 9.22 -18.96 0.38
N GLY A 56 9.86 -19.56 -0.62
CA GLY A 56 10.83 -18.83 -1.44
C GLY A 56 11.26 -19.46 -2.76
N SER A 57 11.29 -20.79 -2.87
CA SER A 57 11.86 -21.45 -4.06
C SER A 57 11.04 -21.29 -5.35
N ASN A 58 9.72 -21.08 -5.24
CA ASN A 58 8.81 -21.09 -6.39
C ASN A 58 8.07 -19.76 -6.62
N CYS A 59 8.54 -18.66 -6.03
CA CYS A 59 7.89 -17.36 -6.23
C CYS A 59 8.17 -16.80 -7.63
N LEU A 60 7.14 -16.30 -8.31
CA LEU A 60 7.33 -15.58 -9.57
C LEU A 60 8.21 -14.34 -9.36
N ASN A 61 9.25 -14.19 -10.18
CA ASN A 61 10.20 -13.08 -10.08
C ASN A 61 9.59 -11.72 -10.47
N ASN A 62 8.48 -11.72 -11.21
CA ASN A 62 7.81 -10.50 -11.65
C ASN A 62 7.40 -9.63 -10.47
N GLU A 63 7.63 -8.33 -10.57
CA GLU A 63 7.24 -7.40 -9.51
C GLU A 63 5.73 -7.16 -9.53
N PRO A 64 5.01 -7.45 -8.42
CA PRO A 64 3.58 -7.19 -8.32
C PRO A 64 3.22 -5.71 -8.58
N ASN A 65 2.11 -5.48 -9.27
CA ASN A 65 1.61 -4.14 -9.61
C ASN A 65 1.48 -3.20 -8.41
N PHE A 66 1.22 -3.75 -7.22
CA PHE A 66 1.18 -2.97 -5.98
C PHE A 66 2.48 -2.21 -5.75
N PHE A 67 3.62 -2.89 -5.88
CA PHE A 67 4.93 -2.29 -5.60
C PHE A 67 5.40 -1.37 -6.72
N ARG A 68 4.95 -1.57 -7.95
CA ARG A 68 5.20 -0.62 -9.05
C ARG A 68 4.46 0.71 -8.85
N ARG A 69 3.27 0.66 -8.25
CA ARG A 69 2.41 1.84 -8.02
C ARG A 69 2.69 2.54 -6.69
N HIS A 70 3.24 1.82 -5.73
CA HIS A 70 3.43 2.29 -4.37
C HIS A 70 4.86 2.00 -3.94
N LEU A 71 5.67 3.06 -3.94
CA LEU A 71 7.08 3.03 -3.62
C LEU A 71 7.34 3.73 -2.28
N CYS A 72 8.34 3.27 -1.55
CA CYS A 72 8.85 3.93 -0.35
C CYS A 72 9.93 4.97 -0.75
N ASP A 73 9.50 5.98 -1.50
CA ASP A 73 10.35 7.09 -1.94
C ASP A 73 10.43 8.16 -0.84
N ASP A 74 11.44 9.03 -0.94
CA ASP A 74 11.61 10.18 -0.05
C ASP A 74 10.33 11.04 -0.02
N ASN A 75 9.87 11.38 1.18
CA ASN A 75 8.63 12.12 1.45
C ASN A 75 7.33 11.36 1.14
N LYS A 76 7.41 10.08 0.76
CA LYS A 76 6.24 9.22 0.48
C LYS A 76 6.23 7.95 1.33
N GLU A 77 7.15 7.82 2.28
CA GLU A 77 7.27 6.65 3.15
C GLU A 77 5.99 6.41 3.96
N GLY A 78 5.44 7.47 4.55
CA GLY A 78 4.18 7.40 5.32
C GLY A 78 3.02 6.90 4.46
N MET A 79 2.90 7.39 3.22
CA MET A 79 1.84 6.99 2.30
C MET A 79 2.02 5.54 1.79
N PHE A 80 3.26 5.10 1.57
CA PHE A 80 3.56 3.71 1.27
C PHE A 80 3.16 2.80 2.44
N LEU A 81 3.62 3.11 3.64
CA LEU A 81 3.34 2.33 4.85
C LEU A 81 1.83 2.25 5.13
N TYR A 82 1.10 3.36 4.95
CA TYR A 82 -0.36 3.38 5.08
C TYR A 82 -1.03 2.40 4.12
N ARG A 83 -0.69 2.46 2.83
CA ARG A 83 -1.26 1.56 1.81
C ARG A 83 -0.87 0.11 2.05
N ALA A 84 0.38 -0.13 2.45
CA ALA A 84 0.92 -1.45 2.75
C ALA A 84 0.23 -2.07 3.97
N ALA A 85 0.03 -1.30 5.04
CA ALA A 85 -0.68 -1.75 6.24
C ALA A 85 -2.15 -2.07 5.97
N ARG A 86 -2.86 -1.24 5.19
CA ARG A 86 -4.22 -1.56 4.73
C ARG A 86 -4.25 -2.83 3.89
N LYS A 87 -3.22 -3.08 3.09
CA LYS A 87 -3.10 -4.31 2.29
C LYS A 87 -2.83 -5.53 3.19
N LEU A 88 -1.96 -5.42 4.19
CA LEU A 88 -1.71 -6.48 5.19
C LEU A 88 -2.99 -6.89 5.93
N LYS A 89 -3.82 -5.92 6.33
CA LYS A 89 -5.11 -6.17 6.99
C LYS A 89 -6.11 -6.95 6.13
N GLN A 90 -5.89 -7.05 4.82
CA GLN A 90 -6.68 -7.93 3.94
C GLN A 90 -6.24 -9.39 4.01
N PHE A 91 -4.96 -9.66 4.33
CA PHE A 91 -4.42 -11.03 4.43
C PHE A 91 -4.82 -11.72 5.73
N SER A 92 -5.00 -10.99 6.83
CA SER A 92 -5.47 -11.56 8.10
C SER A 92 -6.89 -12.14 8.02
N LYS A 93 -7.67 -11.79 6.98
CA LYS A 93 -8.99 -12.37 6.73
C LYS A 93 -8.94 -13.74 6.03
N ILE A 94 -7.77 -14.16 5.56
CA ILE A 94 -7.62 -15.31 4.66
C ILE A 94 -6.81 -16.46 5.31
N ASN A 95 -5.96 -16.16 6.31
CA ASN A 95 -5.04 -17.14 6.90
C ASN A 95 -5.59 -17.81 8.17
N SER A 96 -5.24 -19.07 8.39
CA SER A 96 -5.90 -19.95 9.37
C SER A 96 -5.18 -20.10 10.72
N THR A 97 -3.91 -19.70 10.85
CA THR A 97 -3.16 -19.84 12.11
C THR A 97 -3.34 -18.60 12.99
N GLU A 98 -3.87 -18.78 14.20
CA GLU A 98 -4.22 -17.70 15.13
C GLU A 98 -3.03 -16.78 15.46
N ASP A 99 -1.85 -17.35 15.78
CA ASP A 99 -0.64 -16.59 16.10
C ASP A 99 -0.13 -15.73 14.93
N PHE A 100 -0.15 -16.28 13.71
CA PHE A 100 0.26 -15.57 12.51
C PHE A 100 -0.64 -14.36 12.26
N ASN A 101 -1.95 -14.53 12.47
CA ASN A 101 -2.93 -13.46 12.34
C ASN A 101 -2.74 -12.38 13.41
N ILE A 102 -2.42 -12.76 14.66
CA ILE A 102 -2.13 -11.80 15.73
C ILE A 102 -0.96 -10.89 15.35
N HIS A 103 0.14 -11.46 14.85
CA HIS A 103 1.29 -10.67 14.42
C HIS A 103 0.97 -9.81 13.19
N LEU A 104 0.23 -10.33 12.21
CA LEU A 104 -0.21 -9.54 11.05
C LEU A 104 -1.08 -8.35 11.47
N LEU A 105 -2.03 -8.56 12.37
CA LEU A 105 -2.90 -7.52 12.90
C LEU A 105 -2.07 -6.49 13.65
N ARG A 106 -1.18 -6.91 14.55
CA ARG A 106 -0.28 -6.02 15.28
C ARG A 106 0.56 -5.15 14.34
N VAL A 107 1.14 -5.72 13.28
CA VAL A 107 1.92 -4.95 12.29
C VAL A 107 1.02 -3.99 11.52
N SER A 108 -0.13 -4.46 11.02
CA SER A 108 -1.01 -3.63 10.20
C SER A 108 -1.65 -2.49 10.99
N GLU A 109 -2.26 -2.79 12.14
CA GLU A 109 -2.95 -1.79 12.96
C GLU A 109 -1.96 -0.87 13.65
N GLY A 110 -0.87 -1.41 14.20
CA GLY A 110 0.18 -0.60 14.80
C GLY A 110 0.84 0.35 13.81
N THR A 111 1.07 -0.08 12.56
CA THR A 111 1.55 0.83 11.50
C THR A 111 0.52 1.93 11.20
N LEU A 112 -0.78 1.61 11.14
CA LEU A 112 -1.82 2.61 10.89
C LEU A 112 -1.97 3.61 12.04
N THR A 113 -1.79 3.18 13.29
CA THR A 113 -1.84 4.05 14.47
C THR A 113 -0.65 5.01 14.54
N LEU A 114 0.52 4.61 14.04
CA LEU A 114 1.70 5.47 13.95
C LEU A 114 1.65 6.47 12.77
N LEU A 115 0.63 6.39 11.92
CA LEU A 115 0.50 7.22 10.74
C LEU A 115 -0.74 8.10 10.84
N ASN A 116 -0.52 9.41 10.83
CA ASN A 116 -1.60 10.38 10.70
C ASN A 116 -1.74 10.78 9.23
N CYS A 117 -2.68 10.11 8.56
CA CYS A 117 -2.98 10.38 7.16
C CYS A 117 -4.24 11.23 7.03
N THR A 118 -4.09 12.42 6.46
CA THR A 118 -5.26 13.26 6.14
C THR A 118 -5.90 12.77 4.85
N SER A 119 -7.05 12.08 4.96
CA SER A 119 -7.84 11.78 3.77
C SER A 119 -8.56 13.06 3.32
N LYS A 120 -8.08 13.74 2.28
CA LYS A 120 -8.93 14.67 1.50
C LYS A 120 -9.95 13.80 0.75
N VAL A 121 -11.10 13.53 1.39
CA VAL A 121 -12.11 12.58 0.91
C VAL A 121 -12.69 13.06 -0.43
N LYS A 122 -12.21 12.51 -1.55
CA LYS A 122 -13.05 12.32 -2.74
C LYS A 122 -13.70 10.95 -2.60
N GLY A 123 -14.99 10.95 -2.25
CA GLY A 123 -15.81 9.76 -2.11
C GLY A 123 -15.66 8.86 -3.32
N LYS A 124 -15.29 7.59 -3.09
CA LYS A 124 -15.23 6.58 -4.14
C LYS A 124 -16.50 5.75 -4.08
N LYS A 125 -17.28 5.84 -5.16
CA LYS A 125 -18.41 4.97 -5.51
C LYS A 125 -18.08 3.50 -5.21
N THR A 126 -19.03 2.84 -4.56
CA THR A 126 -19.09 1.39 -4.40
C THR A 126 -19.11 0.70 -5.78
N PRO A 127 -18.34 -0.39 -6.00
CA PRO A 127 -18.54 -1.24 -7.15
C PRO A 127 -19.85 -2.02 -6.98
N SER A 128 -20.71 -1.98 -8.02
CA SER A 128 -21.95 -2.76 -8.06
C SER A 128 -21.65 -4.26 -8.17
N VAL A 129 -22.43 -5.02 -7.43
CA VAL A 129 -22.57 -6.48 -7.53
C VAL A 129 -23.09 -6.82 -8.93
N GLY A 130 -22.44 -7.79 -9.59
CA GLY A 130 -22.86 -8.33 -10.89
C GLY A 130 -22.49 -9.81 -10.99
N GLU A 131 -23.49 -10.63 -10.65
CA GLU A 131 -23.85 -12.01 -11.05
C GLU A 131 -22.83 -13.13 -11.34
N ALA A 132 -23.29 -14.35 -11.05
CA ALA A 132 -22.52 -15.57 -10.90
C ALA A 132 -22.49 -16.47 -12.16
N GLN A 133 -21.31 -17.08 -12.37
CA GLN A 133 -21.00 -18.44 -12.87
C GLN A 133 -21.39 -18.87 -14.32
N PRO A 134 -20.61 -19.78 -14.98
CA PRO A 134 -20.62 -21.22 -14.66
C PRO A 134 -19.28 -22.00 -14.69
N THR A 135 -19.40 -23.21 -14.14
CA THR A 135 -18.51 -24.38 -13.90
C THR A 135 -17.50 -24.85 -14.97
N LYS A 136 -16.34 -25.38 -14.53
CA LYS A 136 -15.81 -26.77 -14.83
C LYS A 136 -14.45 -27.12 -14.12
N ASN A 137 -14.26 -28.42 -13.87
CA ASN A 137 -13.11 -29.25 -13.41
C ASN A 137 -12.49 -29.08 -12.00
N LEU A 138 -12.76 -30.06 -11.12
CA LEU A 138 -12.37 -30.12 -9.70
C LEU A 138 -10.84 -30.14 -9.44
N GLU A 139 -10.05 -30.72 -10.34
CA GLU A 139 -8.59 -30.91 -10.17
C GLU A 139 -7.76 -29.70 -10.65
N GLU A 140 -8.10 -29.13 -11.82
CA GLU A 140 -7.52 -27.86 -12.30
C GLU A 140 -7.78 -26.72 -11.30
N ASN A 141 -8.97 -26.72 -10.69
CA ASN A 141 -9.32 -25.77 -9.64
C ASN A 141 -8.46 -25.90 -8.38
N LYS A 142 -7.94 -27.09 -8.05
CA LYS A 142 -7.09 -27.30 -6.86
C LYS A 142 -5.68 -26.75 -7.10
N PHE A 143 -5.09 -27.08 -8.24
CA PHE A 143 -3.77 -26.55 -8.63
C PHE A 143 -3.77 -25.02 -8.78
N LEU A 144 -4.82 -24.44 -9.40
CA LEU A 144 -4.95 -22.99 -9.54
C LEU A 144 -5.12 -22.29 -8.18
N LYS A 145 -5.85 -22.90 -7.24
CA LYS A 145 -6.01 -22.39 -5.86
C LYS A 145 -4.70 -22.47 -5.07
N GLU A 146 -3.95 -23.56 -5.20
CA GLU A 146 -2.65 -23.73 -4.55
C GLU A 146 -1.62 -22.75 -5.10
N GLN A 147 -1.55 -22.59 -6.42
CA GLN A 147 -0.67 -21.60 -7.06
C GLN A 147 -1.05 -20.17 -6.64
N LYS A 148 -2.34 -19.85 -6.57
CA LYS A 148 -2.82 -18.55 -6.07
C LYS A 148 -2.41 -18.31 -4.60
N LYS A 149 -2.60 -19.30 -3.73
CA LYS A 149 -2.19 -19.23 -2.32
C LYS A 149 -0.68 -19.07 -2.17
N GLN A 150 0.10 -19.72 -3.01
CA GLN A 150 1.55 -19.58 -3.06
C GLN A 150 1.95 -18.18 -3.52
N ASN A 151 1.35 -17.66 -4.59
CA ASN A 151 1.57 -16.29 -5.06
C ASN A 151 1.18 -15.24 -4.01
N ASP A 152 0.08 -15.45 -3.29
CA ASP A 152 -0.37 -14.60 -2.20
C ASP A 152 0.62 -14.63 -1.03
N SER A 153 1.20 -15.80 -0.71
CA SER A 153 2.22 -15.95 0.33
C SER A 153 3.54 -15.28 -0.07
N CYS A 154 3.97 -15.43 -1.32
CA CYS A 154 5.13 -14.72 -1.89
C CYS A 154 4.93 -13.21 -1.85
N PHE A 155 3.73 -12.74 -2.22
CA PHE A 155 3.38 -11.32 -2.14
C PHE A 155 3.44 -10.83 -0.70
N LEU A 156 2.88 -11.58 0.25
CA LEU A 156 2.86 -11.21 1.67
C LEU A 156 4.28 -11.11 2.24
N LYS A 157 5.15 -12.10 1.97
CA LYS A 157 6.56 -12.08 2.36
C LYS A 157 7.26 -10.83 1.82
N ARG A 158 7.11 -10.54 0.53
CA ARG A 158 7.70 -9.35 -0.11
C ARG A 158 7.12 -8.05 0.46
N LEU A 159 5.82 -8.02 0.78
CA LEU A 159 5.18 -6.87 1.39
C LEU A 159 5.77 -6.56 2.76
N LEU A 160 5.94 -7.58 3.62
CA LEU A 160 6.54 -7.43 4.94
C LEU A 160 8.01 -6.99 4.86
N GLN A 161 8.79 -7.56 3.93
CA GLN A 161 10.17 -7.11 3.67
C GLN A 161 10.22 -5.63 3.32
N LYS A 162 9.39 -5.18 2.37
CA LYS A 162 9.37 -3.76 1.97
C LYS A 162 8.87 -2.84 3.09
N ILE A 163 7.93 -3.28 3.93
CA ILE A 163 7.52 -2.54 5.13
C ILE A 163 8.69 -2.39 6.09
N LYS A 164 9.44 -3.47 6.37
CA LYS A 164 10.63 -3.44 7.23
C LYS A 164 11.67 -2.45 6.71
N THR A 165 12.01 -2.55 5.44
CA THR A 165 12.98 -1.64 4.80
C THR A 165 12.52 -0.19 4.88
N CYS A 166 11.24 0.09 4.64
CA CYS A 166 10.72 1.45 4.65
C CYS A 166 10.78 2.08 6.04
N TRP A 167 10.40 1.34 7.08
CA TRP A 167 10.56 1.80 8.46
C TRP A 167 12.03 2.02 8.84
N ASN A 168 12.93 1.12 8.46
CA ASN A 168 14.37 1.29 8.72
C ASN A 168 14.92 2.55 8.06
N LYS A 169 14.47 2.86 6.83
CA LYS A 169 14.82 4.10 6.12
C LYS A 169 14.42 5.33 6.93
N ILE A 170 13.17 5.39 7.40
CA ILE A 170 12.65 6.48 8.24
C ILE A 170 13.52 6.64 9.50
N LEU A 171 13.81 5.55 10.20
CA LEU A 171 14.59 5.59 11.45
C LEU A 171 16.04 6.02 11.23
N SER A 172 16.64 5.59 10.12
CA SER A 172 18.00 6.01 9.77
C SER A 172 18.08 7.51 9.44
N GLY A 173 17.04 8.06 8.82
CA GLY A 173 16.92 9.50 8.56
C GLY A 173 16.76 10.34 9.82
N THR A 174 16.07 9.84 10.85
CA THR A 174 15.86 10.57 12.10
C THR A 174 17.10 10.64 12.99
N LYS A 175 18.02 9.66 12.92
CA LYS A 175 19.25 9.62 13.74
C LYS A 175 20.33 10.63 13.30
N GLY A 176 20.15 11.28 12.14
CA GLY A 176 21.12 12.20 11.55
C GLY A 176 20.84 13.69 11.80
N HIS A 177 19.84 14.03 12.62
CA HIS A 177 19.47 15.41 12.97
C HIS A 177 19.71 15.71 14.44
#